data_AF-A0A2G6HGC4-F1
#
_entry.id   AF-A0A2G6HGC4-F1
#
_cell.length_a   1.000
_cell.length_b   1.000
_cell.length_c   1.000
_cell.angle_alpha   90.00
_cell.angle_beta   90.00
_cell.angle_gamma   90.00
#
_symmetry.space_group_name_H-M   'P 1'
#
loop_
_entity.id
_entity.type
_entity.pdbx_description
1 polymer ?
#
loop_
_entity_poly.entity_id
_entity_poly.type
_entity_poly.pdbx_seq_one_letter_code
_entity_poly.pdbx_strand_id
1 'polypeptide(L)'
;MSPRFSPDQLVFGGDWNPDQWDEKVMVEDLTLMNQIGANMVTLPVFAWADLEPEAGCYNFDWLAHILDSCHKYGIKVDLATGTATPPVWLLRNHPEIRPVTADGVTLEGASRQTYCPNSIVFKTKAVALCQAMATRFVDHPAVVLWHISNEYGDEQSRCYCDNCAAAFRVWLK
;
A
#
# COMPACT_ATOMS: atom_id res chain seq x y z
N MET A 1 -8.28 -22.46 14.97
CA MET A 1 -8.89 -21.15 14.65
C MET A 1 -9.66 -21.32 13.36
N SER A 2 -10.96 -20.98 13.34
CA SER A 2 -11.73 -20.91 12.09
C SER A 2 -11.10 -19.89 11.14
N PRO A 3 -11.20 -20.06 9.80
CA PRO A 3 -10.70 -19.04 8.88
C PRO A 3 -11.38 -17.69 9.17
N ARG A 4 -10.58 -16.63 9.31
CA ARG A 4 -11.09 -15.26 9.59
C ARG A 4 -11.99 -14.72 8.48
N PHE A 5 -11.85 -15.25 7.26
CA PHE A 5 -12.69 -14.92 6.11
C PHE A 5 -12.91 -16.18 5.26
N SER A 6 -14.17 -16.56 5.06
CA SER A 6 -14.61 -17.59 4.13
C SER A 6 -15.87 -17.05 3.48
N PRO A 7 -15.80 -16.49 2.27
CA PRO A 7 -16.95 -15.83 1.67
C PRO A 7 -18.01 -16.86 1.25
N ASP A 8 -19.27 -16.58 1.59
CA ASP A 8 -20.42 -17.41 1.19
C ASP A 8 -20.91 -17.09 -0.24
N GLN A 9 -20.26 -16.15 -0.91
CA GLN A 9 -20.54 -15.68 -2.27
C GLN A 9 -19.23 -15.34 -3.00
N LEU A 10 -19.28 -15.23 -4.34
CA LEU A 10 -18.13 -14.75 -5.10
C LEU A 10 -17.75 -13.33 -4.66
N VAL A 11 -16.46 -13.09 -4.49
CA VAL A 11 -15.92 -11.75 -4.23
C VAL A 11 -15.91 -10.97 -5.54
N PHE A 12 -16.50 -9.78 -5.54
CA PHE A 12 -16.65 -8.92 -6.71
C PHE A 12 -16.40 -7.45 -6.35
N GLY A 13 -15.51 -6.82 -7.12
CA GLY A 13 -15.14 -5.42 -6.99
C GLY A 13 -13.74 -5.18 -7.59
N GLY A 14 -12.95 -4.31 -6.96
CA GLY A 14 -11.58 -4.00 -7.39
C GLY A 14 -10.93 -2.89 -6.56
N ASP A 15 -9.80 -2.40 -7.05
CA ASP A 15 -9.09 -1.26 -6.46
C ASP A 15 -9.97 0.00 -6.48
N TRP A 16 -10.01 0.68 -5.35
CA TRP A 16 -10.77 1.92 -5.18
C TRP A 16 -9.91 2.95 -4.45
N ASN A 17 -9.80 4.14 -5.03
CA ASN A 17 -8.89 5.21 -4.56
C ASN A 17 -9.68 6.47 -4.18
N PRO A 18 -10.48 6.43 -3.09
CA PRO A 18 -11.29 7.57 -2.66
C PRO A 18 -10.46 8.76 -2.17
N ASP A 19 -9.19 8.54 -1.82
CA ASP A 19 -8.19 9.57 -1.52
C ASP A 19 -7.96 10.57 -2.67
N GLN A 20 -8.34 10.20 -3.90
CA GLN A 20 -8.17 11.02 -5.10
C GLN A 20 -9.42 11.83 -5.48
N TRP A 21 -10.51 11.70 -4.73
CA TRP A 21 -11.80 12.30 -5.07
C TRP A 21 -12.46 12.98 -3.87
N ASP A 22 -13.37 13.92 -4.15
CA ASP A 22 -14.18 14.54 -3.12
C ASP A 22 -15.14 13.53 -2.47
N GLU A 23 -15.52 13.79 -1.22
CA GLU A 23 -16.43 12.93 -0.44
C GLU A 23 -17.77 12.62 -1.14
N LYS A 24 -18.29 13.56 -1.94
CA LYS A 24 -19.53 13.33 -2.72
C LYS A 24 -19.40 12.16 -3.70
N VAL A 25 -18.22 12.00 -4.31
CA VAL A 25 -17.91 10.92 -5.27
C VAL A 25 -17.83 9.61 -4.51
N MET A 26 -17.18 9.60 -3.34
CA MET A 26 -17.12 8.43 -2.47
C MET A 26 -18.51 7.89 -2.11
N VAL A 27 -19.47 8.77 -1.77
CA VAL A 27 -20.84 8.37 -1.43
C VAL A 27 -21.60 7.82 -2.65
N GLU A 28 -21.38 8.42 -3.82
CA GLU A 28 -21.93 7.95 -5.09
C GLU A 28 -21.37 6.56 -5.46
N ASP A 29 -20.05 6.38 -5.36
CA ASP A 29 -19.36 5.10 -5.60
C ASP A 29 -19.94 3.98 -4.73
N LEU A 30 -20.07 4.19 -3.42
CA LEU A 30 -20.64 3.18 -2.50
C LEU A 30 -22.09 2.83 -2.87
N THR A 31 -22.86 3.81 -3.34
CA THR A 31 -24.24 3.60 -3.79
C THR A 31 -24.26 2.75 -5.07
N LEU A 32 -23.41 3.07 -6.05
CA LEU A 32 -23.29 2.34 -7.31
C LEU A 32 -22.75 0.92 -7.11
N MET A 33 -21.72 0.75 -6.26
CA MET A 33 -21.18 -0.56 -5.89
C MET A 33 -22.27 -1.48 -5.32
N ASN A 34 -23.10 -0.95 -4.41
CA ASN A 34 -24.22 -1.71 -3.88
C ASN A 34 -25.27 -2.07 -4.96
N GLN A 35 -25.57 -1.16 -5.90
CA GLN A 35 -26.50 -1.43 -7.00
C GLN A 35 -26.03 -2.54 -7.94
N ILE A 36 -24.72 -2.63 -8.20
CA ILE A 36 -24.15 -3.68 -9.06
C ILE A 36 -23.78 -4.97 -8.29
N GLY A 37 -24.00 -4.98 -6.97
CA GLY A 37 -23.65 -6.11 -6.11
C GLY A 37 -22.16 -6.30 -5.85
N ALA A 38 -21.34 -5.25 -6.02
CA ALA A 38 -19.95 -5.27 -5.57
C ALA A 38 -19.90 -5.38 -4.05
N ASN A 39 -19.07 -6.28 -3.54
CA ASN A 39 -19.06 -6.68 -2.14
C ASN A 39 -17.67 -6.59 -1.48
N MET A 40 -16.63 -6.23 -2.23
CA MET A 40 -15.30 -5.97 -1.71
C MET A 40 -14.56 -4.91 -2.52
N VAL A 41 -13.71 -4.13 -1.86
CA VAL A 41 -12.77 -3.19 -2.48
C VAL A 41 -11.37 -3.37 -1.94
N THR A 42 -10.37 -3.00 -2.72
CA THR A 42 -8.96 -2.95 -2.31
C THR A 42 -8.50 -1.50 -2.16
N LEU A 43 -8.03 -1.13 -0.97
CA LEU A 43 -7.54 0.22 -0.67
C LEU A 43 -6.63 0.22 0.57
N PRO A 44 -5.72 1.19 0.77
CA PRO A 44 -5.36 2.27 -0.15
C PRO A 44 -3.96 2.02 -0.75
N VAL A 45 -3.90 1.29 -1.88
CA VAL A 45 -2.68 0.63 -2.39
C VAL A 45 -1.46 1.55 -2.53
N PHE A 46 -1.67 2.78 -2.99
CA PHE A 46 -0.59 3.75 -3.27
C PHE A 46 -0.57 4.97 -2.34
N ALA A 47 -1.29 4.94 -1.22
CA ALA A 47 -1.52 6.12 -0.39
C ALA A 47 -0.47 6.36 0.71
N TRP A 48 0.79 5.89 0.58
CA TRP A 48 1.81 6.12 1.63
C TRP A 48 1.94 7.62 1.96
N ALA A 49 1.94 8.50 0.95
CA ALA A 49 2.06 9.94 1.16
C ALA A 49 0.94 10.53 2.04
N ASP A 50 -0.27 10.00 1.98
CA ASP A 50 -1.39 10.48 2.81
C ASP A 50 -1.46 9.77 4.17
N LEU A 51 -0.99 8.51 4.22
CA LEU A 51 -0.90 7.73 5.47
C LEU A 51 0.22 8.21 6.39
N GLU A 52 1.35 8.64 5.82
CA GLU A 52 2.51 9.20 6.51
C GLU A 52 3.00 10.45 5.76
N PRO A 53 2.34 11.61 5.91
CA PRO A 53 2.69 12.85 5.20
C PRO A 53 4.09 13.37 5.50
N GLU A 54 4.57 13.11 6.71
CA GLU A 54 5.93 13.42 7.15
C GLU A 54 6.50 12.22 7.92
N ALA A 55 7.83 12.13 7.97
CA ALA A 55 8.52 10.99 8.59
C ALA A 55 8.06 10.76 10.05
N GLY A 56 7.39 9.63 10.29
CA GLY A 56 6.87 9.24 11.60
C GLY A 56 5.53 9.90 12.00
N CYS A 57 4.96 10.76 11.16
CA CYS A 57 3.69 11.42 11.40
C CYS A 57 2.59 10.69 10.62
N TYR A 58 1.82 9.84 11.30
CA TYR A 58 0.75 9.06 10.68
C TYR A 58 -0.61 9.79 10.71
N ASN A 59 -1.32 9.79 9.58
CA ASN A 59 -2.69 10.29 9.47
C ASN A 59 -3.62 9.18 8.96
N PHE A 60 -4.41 8.59 9.86
CA PHE A 60 -5.29 7.46 9.56
C PHE A 60 -6.78 7.80 9.64
N ASP A 61 -7.14 9.05 9.97
CA ASP A 61 -8.53 9.40 10.24
C ASP A 61 -9.39 9.36 8.98
N TRP A 62 -8.83 9.81 7.85
CA TRP A 62 -9.50 9.74 6.54
C TRP A 62 -9.76 8.28 6.13
N LEU A 63 -8.78 7.40 6.35
CA LEU A 63 -8.91 5.98 6.05
C LEU A 63 -9.94 5.32 6.98
N ALA A 64 -9.94 5.64 8.27
CA ALA A 64 -10.95 5.16 9.21
C ALA A 64 -12.37 5.52 8.76
N HIS A 65 -12.58 6.77 8.32
CA HIS A 65 -13.87 7.22 7.77
C HIS A 65 -14.33 6.42 6.54
N ILE A 66 -13.40 6.12 5.62
CA ILE A 66 -13.68 5.28 4.45
C ILE A 66 -14.05 3.85 4.88
N LEU A 67 -13.29 3.25 5.81
CA LEU A 67 -13.56 1.89 6.28
C LEU A 67 -14.92 1.81 7.00
N ASP A 68 -15.26 2.79 7.81
CA ASP A 68 -16.58 2.92 8.45
C ASP A 68 -17.70 3.02 7.41
N SER A 69 -17.47 3.79 6.33
CA SER A 69 -18.41 3.93 5.23
C SER A 69 -18.58 2.62 4.46
N CYS A 70 -17.49 1.92 4.10
CA CYS A 70 -17.57 0.59 3.52
C CYS A 70 -18.37 -0.38 4.40
N HIS A 71 -18.10 -0.38 5.72
CA HIS A 71 -18.82 -1.23 6.66
C HIS A 71 -20.33 -0.95 6.65
N LYS A 72 -20.73 0.32 6.68
CA LYS A 72 -22.13 0.75 6.64
C LYS A 72 -22.86 0.28 5.37
N TYR A 73 -22.16 0.25 4.24
CA TYR A 73 -22.71 -0.23 2.95
C TYR A 73 -22.57 -1.75 2.77
N GLY A 74 -22.04 -2.47 3.77
CA GLY A 74 -21.84 -3.92 3.69
C GLY A 74 -20.69 -4.35 2.77
N ILE A 75 -19.84 -3.41 2.35
CA ILE A 75 -18.68 -3.66 1.49
C ILE A 75 -17.50 -4.05 2.37
N LYS A 76 -16.88 -5.19 2.05
CA LYS A 76 -15.66 -5.67 2.71
C LYS A 76 -14.42 -5.01 2.13
N VAL A 77 -13.34 -5.01 2.89
CA VAL A 77 -12.09 -4.35 2.48
C VAL A 77 -10.94 -5.34 2.54
N ASP A 78 -10.25 -5.46 1.40
CA ASP A 78 -8.89 -5.96 1.30
C ASP A 78 -7.93 -4.79 1.57
N LEU A 79 -7.45 -4.71 2.82
CA LEU A 79 -6.72 -3.54 3.29
C LEU A 79 -5.28 -3.59 2.80
N ALA A 80 -4.90 -2.65 1.95
CA ALA A 80 -3.54 -2.54 1.47
C ALA A 80 -2.61 -1.95 2.53
N THR A 81 -1.35 -2.39 2.51
CA THR A 81 -0.33 -1.82 3.40
C THR A 81 0.06 -0.38 3.05
N GLY A 82 -0.34 0.11 1.87
CA GLY A 82 0.04 1.41 1.34
C GLY A 82 1.51 1.51 0.92
N THR A 83 2.29 0.43 1.03
CA THR A 83 3.75 0.45 0.86
C THR A 83 4.22 0.25 -0.58
N ALA A 84 3.32 0.30 -1.57
CA ALA A 84 3.64 0.00 -2.96
C ALA A 84 4.63 0.98 -3.58
N THR A 85 4.61 2.25 -3.16
CA THR A 85 5.54 3.28 -3.61
C THR A 85 5.88 4.24 -2.47
N PRO A 86 7.15 4.64 -2.28
CA PRO A 86 7.53 5.55 -1.20
C PRO A 86 7.06 6.98 -1.48
N PRO A 87 6.77 7.77 -0.44
CA PRO A 87 6.45 9.19 -0.59
C PRO A 87 7.70 10.01 -0.93
N VAL A 88 7.47 11.20 -1.47
CA VAL A 88 8.55 12.11 -1.92
C VAL A 88 9.50 12.47 -0.77
N TRP A 89 9.01 12.67 0.46
CA TRP A 89 9.88 12.98 1.60
C TRP A 89 10.85 11.84 1.89
N LEU A 90 10.45 10.57 1.69
CA LEU A 90 11.29 9.42 1.95
C LEU A 90 12.41 9.34 0.91
N LEU A 91 12.09 9.56 -0.37
CA LEU A 91 13.07 9.63 -1.45
C LEU A 91 14.06 10.80 -1.27
N ARG A 92 13.59 11.96 -0.77
CA ARG A 92 14.45 13.14 -0.53
C ARG A 92 15.37 12.97 0.66
N ASN A 93 14.85 12.43 1.76
CA ASN A 93 15.63 12.23 2.99
C ASN A 93 16.60 11.06 2.88
N HIS A 94 16.26 10.07 2.04
CA HIS A 94 17.03 8.85 1.85
C HIS A 94 17.25 8.57 0.36
N PRO A 95 18.04 9.41 -0.36
CA PRO A 95 18.29 9.23 -1.78
C PRO A 95 18.93 7.88 -2.11
N GLU A 96 19.59 7.23 -1.14
CA GLU A 96 20.20 5.90 -1.24
C GLU A 96 19.20 4.77 -1.44
N ILE A 97 17.90 4.99 -1.18
CA ILE A 97 16.89 3.95 -1.45
C ILE A 97 16.54 3.87 -2.92
N ARG A 98 16.88 4.86 -3.74
CA ARG A 98 16.50 4.89 -5.15
C ARG A 98 17.24 3.79 -5.93
N PRO A 99 16.57 3.10 -6.85
CA PRO A 99 17.16 2.02 -7.61
C PRO A 99 18.16 2.55 -8.65
N VAL A 100 19.16 1.73 -8.97
CA VAL A 100 20.20 2.02 -9.95
C VAL A 100 20.09 1.04 -11.12
N THR A 101 20.12 1.54 -12.35
CA THR A 101 20.06 0.73 -13.58
C THR A 101 21.39 0.03 -13.86
N ALA A 102 21.41 -0.89 -14.84
CA ALA A 102 22.63 -1.60 -15.24
C ALA A 102 23.74 -0.66 -15.72
N ASP A 103 23.38 0.50 -16.28
CA ASP A 103 24.30 1.52 -16.76
C ASP A 103 24.77 2.49 -15.64
N GLY A 104 24.38 2.23 -14.39
CA GLY A 104 24.74 3.06 -13.24
C GLY A 104 23.88 4.31 -13.07
N VAL A 105 22.76 4.43 -13.79
CA VAL A 105 21.84 5.57 -13.66
C VAL A 105 20.95 5.39 -12.43
N THR A 106 20.92 6.38 -11.55
CA THR A 106 19.97 6.40 -10.43
C THR A 106 18.60 6.87 -10.93
N LEU A 107 17.55 6.10 -10.66
CA LEU A 107 16.18 6.45 -11.05
C LEU A 107 15.59 7.48 -10.06
N GLU A 108 14.84 8.43 -10.60
CA GLU A 108 14.12 9.45 -9.84
C GLU A 108 12.69 9.02 -9.49
N GLY A 109 12.04 9.78 -8.61
CA GLY A 109 10.63 9.58 -8.25
C GLY A 109 9.65 10.00 -9.36
N ALA A 110 8.37 10.11 -8.99
CA ALA A 110 7.20 10.47 -9.82
C ALA A 110 6.53 9.34 -10.62
N SER A 111 7.25 8.26 -10.95
CA SER A 111 6.61 6.98 -11.31
C SER A 111 6.22 6.20 -10.04
N ARG A 112 6.11 4.87 -10.12
CA ARG A 112 5.86 3.97 -8.99
C ARG A 112 7.03 3.03 -8.75
N GLN A 113 7.05 2.40 -7.56
CA GLN A 113 8.06 1.43 -7.12
C GLN A 113 9.52 1.92 -7.16
N THR A 114 9.76 3.23 -7.05
CA THR A 114 11.10 3.83 -7.02
C THR A 114 11.84 3.52 -5.69
N TYR A 115 12.18 2.26 -5.46
CA TYR A 115 12.99 1.82 -4.33
C TYR A 115 13.85 0.61 -4.70
N CYS A 116 14.97 0.47 -4.00
CA CYS A 116 15.83 -0.70 -4.05
C CYS A 116 15.23 -1.80 -3.16
N PRO A 117 14.94 -3.01 -3.68
CA PRO A 117 14.35 -4.09 -2.88
C PRO A 117 15.20 -4.55 -1.69
N ASN A 118 16.53 -4.34 -1.76
CA ASN A 118 17.45 -4.65 -0.67
C ASN A 118 17.68 -3.49 0.31
N SER A 119 17.07 -2.31 0.09
CA SER A 119 17.28 -1.15 0.97
C SER A 119 16.74 -1.42 2.38
N ILE A 120 17.62 -1.43 3.38
CA ILE A 120 17.25 -1.59 4.78
C ILE A 120 16.40 -0.41 5.28
N VAL A 121 16.67 0.79 4.78
CA VAL A 121 15.90 2.00 5.10
C VAL A 121 14.46 1.85 4.61
N PHE A 122 14.28 1.52 3.32
CA PHE A 122 12.95 1.31 2.75
C PHE A 122 12.21 0.21 3.50
N LYS A 123 12.86 -0.94 3.73
CA LYS A 123 12.27 -2.06 4.48
C LYS A 123 11.83 -1.65 5.88
N THR A 124 12.67 -0.90 6.61
CA THR A 124 12.37 -0.44 7.97
C THR A 124 11.17 0.49 7.98
N LYS A 125 11.09 1.44 7.05
CA LYS A 125 9.97 2.39 6.94
C LYS A 125 8.68 1.69 6.51
N ALA A 126 8.75 0.78 5.54
CA ALA A 126 7.59 0.00 5.11
C ALA A 126 7.03 -0.87 6.26
N VAL A 127 7.90 -1.55 7.01
CA VAL A 127 7.49 -2.34 8.18
C VAL A 127 6.87 -1.47 9.26
N ALA A 128 7.42 -0.27 9.52
CA ALA A 128 6.86 0.66 10.48
C ALA A 128 5.44 1.11 10.09
N LEU A 129 5.21 1.47 8.82
CA LEU A 129 3.86 1.78 8.33
C LEU A 129 2.92 0.58 8.45
N CYS A 130 3.35 -0.62 8.03
CA CYS A 130 2.56 -1.84 8.18
C CYS A 130 2.16 -2.09 9.64
N GLN A 131 3.08 -1.89 10.58
CA GLN A 131 2.81 -2.10 12.00
C GLN A 131 1.83 -1.05 12.56
N ALA A 132 1.97 0.22 12.15
CA ALA A 132 1.04 1.29 12.53
C ALA A 132 -0.37 1.03 11.98
N MET A 133 -0.48 0.66 10.70
CA MET A 133 -1.73 0.27 10.03
C MET A 133 -2.39 -0.93 10.71
N ALA A 134 -1.63 -2.01 10.92
CA ALA A 134 -2.15 -3.20 11.59
C ALA A 134 -2.63 -2.88 13.01
N THR A 135 -1.88 -2.08 13.77
CA THR A 135 -2.29 -1.66 15.13
C THR A 135 -3.57 -0.84 15.10
N ARG A 136 -3.71 0.09 14.15
CA ARG A 136 -4.88 0.98 14.06
C ARG A 136 -6.16 0.28 13.63
N PHE A 137 -6.06 -0.76 12.79
CA PHE A 137 -7.21 -1.37 12.10
C PHE A 137 -7.40 -2.86 12.40
N VAL A 138 -6.67 -3.44 13.37
CA VAL A 138 -6.73 -4.88 13.71
C VAL A 138 -8.14 -5.43 13.93
N ASP A 139 -9.01 -4.65 14.56
CA ASP A 139 -10.37 -5.05 14.92
C ASP A 139 -11.45 -4.38 14.06
N HIS A 140 -11.06 -3.71 12.95
CA HIS A 140 -12.02 -3.00 12.12
C HIS A 140 -12.92 -3.97 11.32
N PRO A 141 -14.26 -3.92 11.46
CA PRO A 141 -15.16 -4.96 10.95
C PRO A 141 -15.29 -5.02 9.41
N ALA A 142 -14.89 -3.96 8.70
CA ALA A 142 -14.79 -3.97 7.24
C ALA A 142 -13.58 -4.76 6.73
N VAL A 143 -12.49 -4.83 7.50
CA VAL A 143 -11.20 -5.37 7.05
C VAL A 143 -11.22 -6.88 7.19
N VAL A 144 -11.08 -7.59 6.07
CA VAL A 144 -11.14 -9.06 6.04
C VAL A 144 -9.89 -9.70 5.43
N LEU A 145 -9.11 -8.94 4.68
CA LEU A 145 -7.88 -9.37 4.01
C LEU A 145 -6.81 -8.27 4.09
N TRP A 146 -5.57 -8.65 3.75
CA TRP A 146 -4.45 -7.73 3.60
C TRP A 146 -3.87 -7.83 2.19
N HIS A 147 -3.80 -6.70 1.50
CA HIS A 147 -3.12 -6.54 0.23
C HIS A 147 -1.69 -6.03 0.47
N ILE A 148 -0.72 -6.94 0.45
CA ILE A 148 0.66 -6.61 0.83
C ILE A 148 1.37 -5.93 -0.35
N SER A 149 1.69 -4.64 -0.21
CA SER A 149 2.32 -3.82 -1.25
C SER A 149 1.49 -3.80 -2.55
N ASN A 150 2.14 -3.83 -3.72
CA ASN A 150 1.55 -4.05 -5.03
C ASN A 150 2.61 -4.59 -6.00
N GLU A 151 2.28 -5.63 -6.78
CA GLU A 151 3.04 -6.11 -7.95
C GLU A 151 4.57 -6.07 -7.79
N TYR A 152 5.12 -6.76 -6.78
CA TYR A 152 6.55 -6.73 -6.52
C TYR A 152 7.40 -7.01 -7.77
N GLY A 153 8.25 -6.04 -8.14
CA GLY A 153 9.20 -6.17 -9.24
C GLY A 153 8.64 -5.81 -10.62
N ASP A 154 7.44 -5.23 -10.71
CA ASP A 154 6.86 -4.79 -11.97
C ASP A 154 7.72 -3.73 -12.68
N GLU A 155 7.93 -2.58 -12.02
CA GLU A 155 8.77 -1.51 -12.59
C GLU A 155 10.26 -1.76 -12.33
N GLN A 156 10.59 -2.28 -11.15
CA GLN A 156 11.97 -2.48 -10.68
C GLN A 156 12.19 -3.88 -10.10
N SER A 157 12.22 -4.88 -10.98
CA SER A 157 12.69 -6.23 -10.63
C SER A 157 14.20 -6.32 -10.37
N ARG A 158 14.99 -5.32 -10.79
CA ARG A 158 16.46 -5.32 -10.70
C ARG A 158 16.99 -3.95 -10.25
N CYS A 159 17.99 -3.98 -9.39
CA CYS A 159 18.72 -2.80 -8.95
C CYS A 159 20.22 -3.16 -8.86
N TYR A 160 21.07 -2.32 -9.42
CA TYR A 160 22.51 -2.54 -9.56
C TYR A 160 23.35 -1.68 -8.60
N CYS A 161 22.75 -1.18 -7.52
CA CYS A 161 23.50 -0.43 -6.51
C CYS A 161 24.43 -1.34 -5.69
N ASP A 162 25.39 -0.74 -4.98
CA ASP A 162 26.37 -1.47 -4.18
C ASP A 162 25.74 -2.38 -3.11
N ASN A 163 24.61 -1.95 -2.54
CA ASN A 163 23.86 -2.76 -1.58
C ASN A 163 23.31 -4.05 -2.22
N CYS A 164 22.78 -3.98 -3.44
CA CYS A 164 22.36 -5.16 -4.18
C CYS A 164 23.54 -6.06 -4.55
N ALA A 165 24.67 -5.48 -4.96
CA ALA A 165 25.87 -6.25 -5.26
C ALA A 165 26.38 -7.01 -4.01
N ALA A 166 26.38 -6.37 -2.84
CA ALA A 166 26.72 -7.01 -1.57
C ALA A 166 25.72 -8.12 -1.20
N ALA A 167 24.41 -7.83 -1.25
CA ALA A 167 23.36 -8.80 -0.96
C ALA A 167 23.41 -10.01 -1.90
N PHE A 168 23.69 -9.80 -3.18
CA PHE A 168 23.83 -10.88 -4.16
C PHE A 168 25.01 -11.80 -3.84
N ARG A 169 26.17 -11.25 -3.41
CA ARG A 169 27.30 -12.08 -2.95
C ARG A 169 26.98 -12.89 -1.71
N VAL A 170 26.10 -12.39 -0.82
CA VAL A 170 25.62 -13.15 0.34
C VAL A 170 24.68 -14.26 -0.12
N TRP A 171 23.76 -13.99 -1.04
CA TRP A 171 22.84 -14.98 -1.58
C TRP A 171 23.54 -16.14 -2.32
N LEU A 172 24.69 -15.88 -2.95
CA LEU A 172 25.51 -16.91 -3.62
C LEU A 172 26.29 -17.84 -2.67
N LYS A 173 26.37 -17.53 -1.37
CA LYS A 173 27.03 -18.38 -0.36
C LYS A 173 26.07 -19.45 0.14
#